data_AF-A0AA88IBW3-F1
#
_entry.id   AF-A0AA88IBW3-F1
#
_cell.length_a   1.000
_cell.length_b   1.000
_cell.length_c   1.000
_cell.angle_alpha   90.00
_cell.angle_beta   90.00
_cell.angle_gamma   90.00
#
_symmetry.space_group_name_H-M   'P 1'
#
loop_
_entity.id
_entity.type
_entity.pdbx_description
1 polymer ?
#
loop_
_entity_poly.entity_id
_entity_poly.type
_entity_poly.pdbx_seq_one_letter_code
_entity_poly.pdbx_strand_id
1 'polypeptide(L)'
;MNCRTLAKQRKKDLFLREINRYNWDAVGLSETHHPVTGEEKLDDVTLILSGRTDRKHRQEVGILLSGKVRRSLIAATPISERLIMIHLKSTPANLTIIQVYATDSSRDDEESEKFYL
;
A
#
# COMPACT_ATOMS: atom_id res chain seq x y z
N MET A 1 6.64 5.45 -1.01
CA MET A 1 7.25 6.25 0.07
C MET A 1 7.57 5.32 1.24
N ASN A 2 8.78 5.38 1.82
CA ASN A 2 9.12 4.55 2.99
C ASN A 2 8.43 5.11 4.24
N CYS A 3 7.47 4.38 4.79
CA CYS A 3 6.59 4.82 5.86
C CYS A 3 6.67 3.91 7.09
N ARG A 4 7.88 3.65 7.59
CA ARG A 4 8.17 2.91 8.86
C ARG A 4 7.35 3.32 10.09
N THR A 5 6.58 4.41 10.06
CA THR A 5 5.97 5.01 11.26
C THR A 5 4.50 5.40 11.15
N LEU A 6 3.72 4.76 10.28
CA LEU A 6 2.26 4.93 10.24
C LEU A 6 1.51 4.21 11.38
N ALA A 7 2.19 3.46 12.26
CA ALA A 7 1.56 2.73 13.36
C ALA A 7 0.90 3.63 14.45
N LYS A 8 1.20 4.94 14.50
CA LYS A 8 0.61 5.87 15.48
C LYS A 8 -0.36 6.83 14.78
N GLN A 9 -1.58 6.95 15.32
CA GLN A 9 -2.65 7.83 14.78
C GLN A 9 -2.15 9.24 14.42
N ARG A 10 -1.46 9.90 15.36
CA ARG A 10 -0.89 11.26 15.15
C ARG A 10 0.02 11.39 13.92
N LYS A 11 0.73 10.33 13.52
CA LYS A 11 1.59 10.35 12.33
C LYS A 11 0.80 10.09 11.05
N LYS A 12 -0.28 9.31 11.11
CA LYS A 12 -1.25 9.20 10.00
C LYS A 12 -1.89 10.56 9.73
N ASP A 13 -2.32 11.26 10.78
CA ASP A 13 -2.94 12.58 10.63
C ASP A 13 -1.98 13.61 10.01
N LEU A 14 -0.70 13.60 10.42
CA LEU A 14 0.33 14.45 9.83
C LEU A 14 0.59 14.10 8.36
N PHE A 15 0.65 12.81 8.05
CA PHE A 15 0.84 12.32 6.68
C PHE A 15 -0.34 12.71 5.79
N LEU A 16 -1.58 12.51 6.25
CA LEU A 16 -2.79 12.92 5.54
C LEU A 16 -2.83 14.44 5.33
N ARG A 17 -2.40 15.22 6.32
CA ARG A 17 -2.29 16.68 6.19
C ARG A 17 -1.27 17.08 5.14
N GLU A 18 -0.12 16.42 5.07
CA GLU A 18 0.93 16.73 4.10
C GLU A 18 0.53 16.29 2.69
N ILE A 19 -0.02 15.09 2.53
CA ILE A 19 -0.41 14.57 1.22
C ILE A 19 -1.55 15.38 0.60
N ASN A 20 -2.48 15.91 1.42
CA ASN A 20 -3.55 16.81 0.99
C ASN A 20 -3.07 18.17 0.47
N ARG A 21 -1.78 18.50 0.61
CA ARG A 21 -1.18 19.68 -0.04
C ARG A 21 -0.86 19.43 -1.51
N TYR A 22 -0.86 18.17 -1.94
CA TYR A 22 -0.64 17.75 -3.32
C TYR A 22 -1.97 17.33 -3.96
N ASN A 23 -2.05 17.40 -5.29
CA ASN A 23 -3.16 16.78 -6.01
C ASN A 23 -2.83 15.30 -6.24
N TRP A 24 -3.48 14.41 -5.49
CA TRP A 24 -3.22 12.97 -5.53
C TRP A 24 -4.52 12.17 -5.60
N ASP A 25 -4.44 11.02 -6.26
CA ASP A 25 -5.56 10.10 -6.49
C ASP A 25 -5.26 8.71 -5.89
N ALA A 26 -4.02 8.24 -6.07
CA ALA A 26 -3.50 7.03 -5.45
C ALA A 26 -2.02 7.22 -5.06
N VAL A 27 -1.60 6.67 -3.92
CA VAL A 27 -0.20 6.74 -3.45
C VAL A 27 0.29 5.38 -2.97
N GLY A 28 1.42 4.93 -3.53
CA GLY A 28 2.11 3.71 -3.12
C GLY A 28 2.95 3.91 -1.85
N LEU A 29 2.71 3.04 -0.87
CA LEU A 29 3.40 3.01 0.42
C LEU A 29 4.20 1.72 0.55
N SER A 30 5.39 1.83 1.14
CA SER A 30 6.27 0.72 1.44
C SER A 30 6.71 0.78 2.90
N GLU A 31 6.92 -0.38 3.52
CA GLU A 31 7.30 -0.52 4.94
C GLU A 31 6.25 0.03 5.92
N THR A 32 4.97 -0.30 5.73
CA THR A 32 3.89 0.28 6.56
C THR A 32 3.87 -0.19 8.02
N HIS A 33 4.59 -1.27 8.38
CA HIS A 33 4.71 -1.80 9.75
C HIS A 33 3.37 -1.76 10.50
N HIS A 34 2.30 -2.14 9.80
CA HIS A 34 0.94 -1.86 10.22
C HIS A 34 0.33 -3.12 10.83
N PRO A 35 -0.24 -3.05 12.05
CA PRO A 35 -0.74 -4.23 12.74
C PRO A 35 -1.99 -4.85 12.09
N VAL A 36 -2.62 -4.13 11.15
CA VAL A 36 -3.88 -4.54 10.50
C VAL A 36 -3.64 -4.82 9.04
N THR A 37 -4.04 -6.02 8.62
CA THR A 37 -4.12 -6.45 7.22
C THR A 37 -5.46 -6.03 6.62
N GLY A 38 -5.50 -5.65 5.34
CA GLY A 38 -6.75 -5.32 4.64
C GLY A 38 -6.99 -3.82 4.45
N GLU A 39 -8.26 -3.40 4.51
CA GLU A 39 -8.68 -2.03 4.23
C GLU A 39 -8.90 -1.25 5.54
N GLU A 40 -8.27 -0.08 5.66
CA GLU A 40 -8.49 0.88 6.74
C GLU A 40 -9.03 2.19 6.16
N LYS A 41 -10.20 2.62 6.63
CA LYS A 41 -10.79 3.89 6.25
C LYS A 41 -10.34 4.99 7.20
N LEU A 42 -9.81 6.08 6.64
CA LEU A 42 -9.33 7.26 7.34
C LEU A 42 -10.03 8.49 6.74
N ASP A 43 -11.13 8.92 7.35
CA ASP A 43 -11.99 9.99 6.82
C ASP A 43 -12.47 9.73 5.37
N ASP A 44 -12.05 10.57 4.41
CA ASP A 44 -12.32 10.43 2.97
C ASP A 44 -11.15 9.76 2.22
N VAL A 45 -10.29 9.05 2.94
CA VAL A 45 -9.15 8.33 2.41
C VAL A 45 -9.25 6.86 2.78
N THR A 46 -8.78 5.99 1.89
CA THR A 46 -8.74 4.55 2.13
C THR A 46 -7.32 4.04 1.99
N LEU A 47 -6.83 3.36 3.02
CA LEU A 47 -5.55 2.67 3.00
C LEU A 47 -5.80 1.17 2.79
N ILE A 48 -5.20 0.61 1.76
CA ILE A 48 -5.26 -0.83 1.45
C ILE A 48 -3.88 -1.42 1.69
N LEU A 49 -3.79 -2.47 2.49
CA LEU A 49 -2.53 -3.08 2.92
C LEU A 49 -2.43 -4.53 2.47
N SER A 50 -1.25 -4.93 1.98
CA SER A 50 -1.00 -6.33 1.61
C SER A 50 -1.11 -7.25 2.82
N GLY A 51 -0.54 -6.81 3.95
CA GLY A 51 -0.63 -7.46 5.24
C GLY A 51 0.04 -8.84 5.31
N ARG A 52 0.42 -9.27 6.52
CA ARG A 52 0.78 -10.67 6.81
C ARG A 52 -0.08 -11.24 7.93
N THR A 53 -0.47 -12.51 7.81
CA THR A 53 -1.19 -13.25 8.86
C THR A 53 -0.29 -13.74 9.99
N ASP A 54 1.04 -13.73 9.81
CA ASP A 54 2.02 -14.30 10.74
C ASP A 54 2.55 -13.34 11.82
N ARG A 55 1.88 -12.19 12.03
CA ARG A 55 2.25 -11.14 13.01
C ARG A 55 3.65 -10.53 12.83
N LYS A 56 4.39 -10.91 11.79
CA LYS A 56 5.69 -10.33 11.44
C LYS A 56 5.46 -9.22 10.43
N HIS A 57 4.98 -8.06 10.88
CA HIS A 57 4.64 -6.87 10.08
C HIS A 57 5.84 -6.16 9.42
N ARG A 58 6.85 -6.91 8.95
CA ARG A 58 7.99 -6.38 8.20
C ARG A 58 7.66 -6.43 6.71
N GLN A 59 8.10 -5.40 5.97
CA GLN A 59 8.06 -5.34 4.50
C GLN A 59 6.67 -5.23 3.85
N GLU A 60 5.64 -4.85 4.61
CA GLU A 60 4.30 -4.62 4.07
C GLU A 60 4.27 -3.45 3.07
N VAL A 61 3.50 -3.63 2.01
CA VAL A 61 3.15 -2.59 1.04
C VAL A 61 1.70 -2.17 1.21
N GLY A 62 1.41 -0.94 0.81
CA GLY A 62 0.06 -0.43 0.80
C GLY A 62 -0.20 0.54 -0.34
N ILE A 63 -1.47 0.76 -0.62
CA ILE A 63 -1.94 1.79 -1.53
C ILE A 63 -2.94 2.66 -0.78
N LEU A 64 -2.67 3.96 -0.76
CA LEU A 64 -3.60 4.97 -0.30
C LEU A 64 -4.44 5.42 -1.49
N LEU A 65 -5.77 5.48 -1.33
CA LEU A 65 -6.71 5.95 -2.35
C LEU A 65 -7.51 7.14 -1.82
N SER A 66 -7.69 8.15 -2.67
CA SER A 66 -8.64 9.22 -2.39
C SER A 66 -10.07 8.66 -2.39
N GLY A 67 -10.98 9.28 -1.66
CA GLY A 67 -12.39 8.85 -1.62
C GLY A 67 -13.04 8.83 -3.00
N LYS A 68 -12.57 9.68 -3.91
CA LYS A 68 -12.95 9.68 -5.33
C LYS A 68 -12.55 8.38 -6.04
N VAL A 69 -11.29 7.98 -5.94
CA VAL A 69 -10.75 6.80 -6.62
C VAL A 69 -11.21 5.51 -5.93
N ARG A 70 -11.42 5.55 -4.61
CA ARG A 70 -11.98 4.42 -3.88
C ARG A 70 -13.34 3.95 -4.43
N ARG A 71 -14.15 4.88 -4.97
CA ARG A 71 -15.44 4.55 -5.60
C ARG A 71 -15.31 3.81 -6.93
N SER A 72 -14.16 3.91 -7.59
CA SER A 72 -13.88 3.14 -8.80
C SER A 72 -13.15 1.82 -8.52
N LEU A 73 -12.80 1.52 -7.27
CA LEU A 73 -12.16 0.25 -6.91
C LEU A 73 -13.08 -0.94 -7.20
N ILE A 74 -12.65 -1.80 -8.11
CA ILE A 74 -13.29 -3.07 -8.46
C ILE A 74 -12.82 -4.15 -7.49
N ALA A 75 -11.50 -4.25 -7.29
CA ALA A 75 -10.90 -5.28 -6.44
C ALA A 75 -9.54 -4.82 -5.92
N ALA A 76 -9.17 -5.32 -4.74
CA ALA A 76 -7.84 -5.22 -4.18
C ALA A 76 -7.35 -6.62 -3.81
N THR A 77 -6.23 -7.02 -4.37
CA THR A 77 -5.66 -8.35 -4.21
C THR A 77 -4.28 -8.22 -3.57
N PRO A 78 -4.15 -8.51 -2.27
CA PRO A 78 -2.86 -8.70 -1.65
C PRO A 78 -2.24 -9.99 -2.22
N ILE A 79 -1.09 -9.88 -2.88
CA ILE A 79 -0.42 -11.03 -3.52
C ILE A 79 0.67 -11.57 -2.60
N SER A 80 1.45 -10.69 -1.97
CA SER A 80 2.43 -11.04 -0.96
C SER A 80 2.69 -9.85 -0.05
N GLU A 81 3.50 -10.03 1.01
CA GLU A 81 3.94 -8.92 1.85
C GLU A 81 4.52 -7.74 1.05
N ARG A 82 5.18 -8.01 -0.09
CA ARG A 82 5.85 -7.01 -0.93
C ARG A 82 5.02 -6.55 -2.13
N LEU A 83 3.87 -7.15 -2.38
CA LEU A 83 3.11 -6.93 -3.61
C LEU A 83 1.61 -6.84 -3.35
N ILE A 84 1.01 -5.74 -3.80
CA ILE A 84 -0.43 -5.55 -3.81
C ILE A 84 -0.89 -5.04 -5.18
N MET A 85 -1.99 -5.59 -5.66
CA MET A 85 -2.63 -5.19 -6.91
C MET A 85 -4.01 -4.61 -6.62
N ILE A 86 -4.37 -3.53 -7.31
CA ILE A 86 -5.74 -3.00 -7.32
C ILE A 86 -6.24 -2.85 -8.75
N HIS A 87 -7.52 -3.12 -8.93
CA HIS A 87 -8.25 -2.91 -10.19
C HIS A 87 -9.22 -1.77 -10.02
N LEU A 88 -9.14 -0.78 -10.90
CA LEU A 88 -9.96 0.42 -10.90
C LEU A 88 -10.79 0.46 -12.18
N LYS A 89 -12.07 0.79 -12.05
CA LYS A 89 -12.95 1.11 -13.16
C LYS A 89 -12.58 2.49 -13.70
N SER A 90 -12.26 2.57 -14.99
CA SER A 90 -11.91 3.82 -15.66
C SER A 90 -12.39 3.80 -17.11
N THR A 91 -12.45 4.98 -17.72
CA THR A 91 -12.85 5.18 -19.12
C THR A 91 -11.66 5.76 -19.87
N PRO A 92 -11.30 5.23 -21.05
CA PRO A 92 -12.02 4.21 -21.84
C PRO A 92 -11.78 2.76 -21.39
N ALA A 93 -10.82 2.50 -20.50
CA ALA A 93 -10.47 1.16 -20.05
C ALA A 93 -10.19 1.11 -18.55
N ASN A 94 -10.39 -0.06 -17.95
CA ASN A 94 -10.04 -0.32 -16.56
C ASN A 94 -8.53 -0.17 -16.35
N LEU A 95 -8.14 0.35 -15.18
CA LEU A 95 -6.76 0.56 -14.79
C LEU A 95 -6.38 -0.45 -13.71
N THR A 96 -5.22 -1.09 -13.87
CA THR A 96 -4.64 -1.95 -12.83
C THR A 96 -3.38 -1.27 -12.31
N ILE A 97 -3.29 -1.10 -10.98
CA ILE A 97 -2.10 -0.57 -10.31
C ILE A 97 -1.49 -1.69 -9.49
N ILE A 98 -0.19 -1.94 -9.71
CA ILE A 98 0.59 -2.92 -8.96
C ILE A 98 1.61 -2.15 -8.15
N GLN A 99 1.48 -2.18 -6.83
CA GLN A 99 2.46 -1.62 -5.91
C GLN A 99 3.39 -2.73 -5.44
N VAL A 100 4.68 -2.50 -5.64
CA VAL A 100 5.74 -3.46 -5.34
C VAL A 100 6.77 -2.79 -4.44
N TYR A 101 7.28 -3.51 -3.44
CA TYR A 101 8.50 -3.16 -2.72
C TYR A 101 9.62 -4.10 -3.14
N ALA A 102 10.63 -3.54 -3.84
CA ALA A 102 11.80 -4.29 -4.28
C ALA A 102 12.75 -4.54 -3.11
N THR A 103 13.24 -5.77 -2.99
CA THR A 103 14.27 -6.15 -2.03
C THR A 103 15.59 -5.48 -2.42
N ASP A 104 16.29 -4.90 -1.46
CA ASP A 104 17.61 -4.30 -1.67
C ASP A 104 18.63 -5.41 -2.00
N SER A 105 19.35 -5.28 -3.12
CA SER A 105 20.34 -6.24 -3.62
C SER A 105 21.55 -6.46 -2.68
N SER A 106 21.66 -5.64 -1.63
CA SER A 106 22.71 -5.71 -0.61
C SER A 106 22.40 -6.63 0.57
N ARG A 107 21.20 -7.23 0.61
CA ARG A 107 20.86 -8.27 1.59
C ARG A 107 21.04 -9.64 0.96
N ASP A 108 22.17 -10.24 1.28
CA ASP A 108 22.39 -11.67 1.03
C ASP A 108 21.37 -12.50 1.82
N ASP A 109 21.14 -13.71 1.32
CA ASP A 109 20.36 -14.83 1.89
C ASP A 109 18.95 -15.03 1.31
N GLU A 110 18.91 -15.87 0.25
CA GLU A 110 17.83 -16.76 -0.22
C GLU A 110 16.46 -16.17 -0.64
N GLU A 111 16.03 -15.00 -0.17
CA GLU A 111 14.71 -14.42 -0.50
C GLU A 111 14.70 -13.63 -1.81
N SER A 112 15.86 -13.19 -2.30
CA SER A 112 15.97 -12.42 -3.54
C SER A 112 15.70 -13.27 -4.78
N GLU A 113 16.06 -14.56 -4.76
CA GLU A 113 15.83 -15.47 -5.90
C GLU A 113 14.34 -15.78 -6.12
N LYS A 114 13.54 -15.92 -5.06
CA LYS A 114 12.09 -16.18 -5.17
C LYS A 114 11.27 -14.99 -5.67
N PHE A 115 11.86 -13.79 -5.73
CA PHE A 115 11.19 -12.60 -6.22
C PHE A 115 11.26 -12.46 -7.75
N TYR A 116 12.26 -13.09 -8.37
CA TYR A 116 12.52 -13.01 -9.82
C TYR A 116 12.32 -14.34 -10.57
N LEU A 117 11.99 -15.43 -9.86
CA LEU A 117 11.62 -16.74 -10.39
C LEU A 117 10.13 -17.00 -10.22
#